data_AF-A0AAE3W271-F1
#
_entry.id   AF-A0AAE3W271-F1
#
_cell.length_a   1.000
_cell.length_b   1.000
_cell.length_c   1.000
_cell.angle_alpha   90.00
_cell.angle_beta   90.00
_cell.angle_gamma   90.00
#
_symmetry.space_group_name_H-M   'P 1'
#
loop_
_entity.id
_entity.type
_entity.pdbx_description
1 polymer ?
#
loop_
_entity_poly.entity_id
_entity_poly.type
_entity_poly.pdbx_seq_one_letter_code
_entity_poly.pdbx_strand_id
1 'polypeptide(L)'
;MSQSPAVFAAAFAALYTAHQLADHWVQTQHQADHKGTPGWRGRLACAAHVFTYTLTAAVALAAVALTTGMAFDLVGVTLGLTVSAVSHYIADRRTPLRVLADALGSGRFYRLGIPREGRDDNPSLGTGSYALDQSFHVLFLFIAALIIA
;
A
#
# COMPACT_ATOMS: atom_id res chain seq x y z
N MET A 1 2.17 27.90 -5.41
CA MET A 1 0.93 27.13 -5.64
C MET A 1 0.27 27.00 -4.29
N SER A 2 -0.95 27.51 -4.10
CA SER A 2 -1.61 27.41 -2.81
C SER A 2 -2.06 25.96 -2.62
N GLN A 3 -1.50 25.26 -1.64
CA GLN A 3 -1.87 23.87 -1.37
C GLN A 3 -3.33 23.83 -0.97
N SER A 4 -4.17 23.21 -1.80
CA SER A 4 -5.61 23.21 -1.59
C SER A 4 -5.99 22.00 -0.73
N PRO A 5 -6.64 22.21 0.44
CA PRO A 5 -7.20 21.11 1.23
C PRO A 5 -8.12 20.19 0.42
N ALA A 6 -8.76 20.71 -0.64
CA ALA A 6 -9.58 19.92 -1.55
C ALA A 6 -8.74 18.98 -2.43
N VAL A 7 -7.58 19.41 -2.93
CA VAL A 7 -6.66 18.58 -3.72
C VAL A 7 -6.09 17.46 -2.84
N PHE A 8 -5.67 17.80 -1.62
CA PHE A 8 -5.23 16.82 -0.64
C PHE A 8 -6.32 15.77 -0.35
N ALA A 9 -7.54 16.21 -0.01
CA ALA A 9 -8.63 15.30 0.32
C ALA A 9 -9.01 14.39 -0.86
N ALA A 10 -9.07 14.94 -2.07
CA ALA A 10 -9.38 14.19 -3.28
C ALA A 10 -8.27 13.19 -3.64
N ALA A 11 -7.01 13.60 -3.55
CA ALA A 11 -5.87 12.71 -3.77
C ALA A 11 -5.86 11.58 -2.73
N PHE A 12 -6.03 11.88 -1.44
CA PHE A 12 -6.08 10.86 -0.40
C PHE A 12 -7.22 9.86 -0.61
N ALA A 13 -8.43 10.34 -0.92
CA ALA A 13 -9.58 9.47 -1.18
C ALA A 13 -9.36 8.56 -2.41
N ALA A 14 -8.78 9.11 -3.49
CA ALA A 14 -8.44 8.35 -4.68
C ALA A 14 -7.39 7.28 -4.39
N LEU A 15 -6.31 7.65 -3.72
CA LEU A 15 -5.22 6.75 -3.35
C LEU A 15 -5.68 5.66 -2.38
N TYR A 16 -6.50 6.00 -1.38
CA TYR A 16 -7.08 5.03 -0.44
C TYR A 16 -7.97 4.01 -1.16
N THR A 17 -8.83 4.48 -2.05
CA THR A 17 -9.69 3.60 -2.88
C THR A 17 -8.84 2.69 -3.76
N ALA A 18 -7.84 3.26 -4.45
CA ALA A 18 -6.94 2.50 -5.30
C ALA A 18 -6.16 1.43 -4.52
N HIS A 19 -5.67 1.75 -3.34
CA HIS A 19 -4.97 0.82 -2.47
C HIS A 19 -5.87 -0.37 -2.07
N GLN A 20 -7.11 -0.10 -1.62
CA GLN A 20 -8.04 -1.16 -1.25
C GLN A 20 -8.34 -2.10 -2.42
N LEU A 21 -8.54 -1.57 -3.63
CA LEU A 21 -8.75 -2.38 -4.82
C LEU A 21 -7.47 -3.12 -5.26
N ALA A 22 -6.33 -2.45 -5.21
CA ALA A 22 -5.07 -3.00 -5.65
C ALA A 22 -4.68 -4.22 -4.83
N ASP A 23 -4.71 -4.13 -3.50
CA ASP A 23 -4.24 -5.19 -2.60
C ASP A 23 -5.17 -6.41 -2.54
N HIS A 24 -6.47 -6.22 -2.80
CA HIS A 24 -7.48 -7.25 -2.59
C HIS A 24 -8.07 -7.82 -3.87
N TRP A 25 -8.18 -7.01 -4.93
CA TRP A 25 -8.85 -7.41 -6.17
C TRP A 25 -7.89 -7.50 -7.36
N VAL A 26 -6.93 -6.56 -7.47
CA VAL A 26 -5.98 -6.53 -8.60
C VAL A 26 -4.79 -7.46 -8.34
N GLN A 27 -4.31 -7.52 -7.09
CA GLN A 27 -3.23 -8.41 -6.69
C GLN A 27 -3.63 -9.87 -6.91
N THR A 28 -2.80 -10.60 -7.61
CA THR A 28 -2.97 -12.04 -7.80
C THR A 28 -2.56 -12.83 -6.54
N GLN A 29 -3.14 -14.02 -6.36
CA GLN A 29 -2.73 -14.92 -5.29
C GLN A 29 -1.22 -15.24 -5.33
N HIS A 30 -0.66 -15.43 -6.53
CA HIS A 30 0.78 -15.65 -6.69
C HIS A 30 1.61 -14.50 -6.11
N GLN A 31 1.24 -13.25 -6.40
CA GLN A 31 1.93 -12.09 -5.83
C GLN A 31 1.77 -12.05 -4.31
N ALA A 32 0.56 -12.30 -3.79
CA ALA A 32 0.27 -12.32 -2.36
C ALA A 32 1.19 -13.28 -1.59
N ASP A 33 1.30 -14.51 -2.10
CA ASP A 33 2.05 -15.59 -1.47
C ASP A 33 3.56 -15.37 -1.54
N HIS A 34 4.05 -14.79 -2.65
CA HIS A 34 5.48 -14.76 -2.95
C HIS A 34 6.14 -13.39 -2.70
N LYS A 35 5.40 -12.29 -2.61
CA LYS A 35 6.00 -10.95 -2.46
C LYS A 35 6.86 -10.79 -1.20
N GLY A 36 6.57 -11.57 -0.15
CA GLY A 36 7.37 -11.60 1.09
C GLY A 36 8.62 -12.51 1.04
N THR A 37 8.73 -13.46 0.10
CA THR A 37 9.77 -14.50 0.13
C THR A 37 11.16 -13.95 -0.19
N PRO A 38 12.26 -14.50 0.36
CA PRO A 38 13.61 -14.07 0.03
C PRO A 38 13.99 -14.32 -1.44
N GLY A 39 15.04 -13.66 -1.91
CA GLY A 39 15.61 -13.84 -3.25
C GLY A 39 14.90 -13.07 -4.36
N TRP A 40 15.37 -13.26 -5.61
CA TRP A 40 14.93 -12.48 -6.77
C TRP A 40 13.46 -12.75 -7.15
N ARG A 41 12.99 -13.99 -7.00
CA ARG A 41 11.59 -14.34 -7.31
C ARG A 41 10.60 -13.55 -6.46
N GLY A 42 10.83 -13.47 -5.14
CA GLY A 42 9.98 -12.67 -4.28
C GLY A 42 10.09 -11.17 -4.58
N ARG A 43 11.29 -10.66 -4.92
CA ARG A 43 11.50 -9.27 -5.32
C ARG A 43 10.70 -8.92 -6.59
N LEU A 44 10.71 -9.80 -7.58
CA LEU A 44 9.92 -9.64 -8.79
C LEU A 44 8.41 -9.71 -8.52
N ALA A 45 7.94 -10.64 -7.70
CA ALA A 45 6.53 -10.73 -7.33
C ALA A 45 6.05 -9.44 -6.65
N CYS A 46 6.85 -8.90 -5.72
CA CYS A 46 6.59 -7.64 -5.05
C CYS A 46 6.63 -6.44 -6.02
N ALA A 47 7.61 -6.39 -6.93
CA ALA A 47 7.71 -5.33 -7.93
C ALA A 47 6.52 -5.35 -8.91
N ALA A 48 6.09 -6.54 -9.33
CA ALA A 48 4.93 -6.71 -10.20
C ALA A 48 3.64 -6.23 -9.51
N HIS A 49 3.45 -6.57 -8.23
CA HIS A 49 2.33 -6.07 -7.44
C HIS A 49 2.37 -4.54 -7.32
N VAL A 50 3.51 -3.97 -6.92
CA VAL A 50 3.67 -2.52 -6.75
C VAL A 50 3.43 -1.80 -8.08
N PHE A 51 3.85 -2.36 -9.21
CA PHE A 51 3.56 -1.81 -10.53
C PHE A 51 2.05 -1.74 -10.80
N THR A 52 1.32 -2.84 -10.58
CA THR A 52 -0.15 -2.85 -10.76
C THR A 52 -0.86 -1.95 -9.76
N TYR A 53 -0.37 -1.86 -8.53
CA TYR A 53 -0.83 -0.93 -7.50
C TYR A 53 -0.66 0.53 -7.95
N THR A 54 0.53 0.92 -8.41
CA THR A 54 0.80 2.28 -8.88
C THR A 54 -0.04 2.65 -10.11
N LEU A 55 -0.25 1.71 -11.04
CA LEU A 55 -1.15 1.93 -12.17
C LEU A 55 -2.60 2.14 -11.70
N THR A 56 -3.07 1.34 -10.74
CA THR A 56 -4.41 1.49 -10.15
C THR A 56 -4.56 2.87 -9.49
N ALA A 57 -3.55 3.34 -8.77
CA ALA A 57 -3.52 4.67 -8.17
C ALA A 57 -3.54 5.80 -9.22
N ALA A 58 -2.76 5.68 -10.29
CA ALA A 58 -2.77 6.64 -11.39
C ALA A 58 -4.14 6.71 -12.09
N VAL A 59 -4.80 5.56 -12.30
CA VAL A 59 -6.16 5.50 -12.86
C VAL A 59 -7.18 6.16 -11.93
N ALA A 60 -7.10 5.95 -10.62
CA ALA A 60 -8.00 6.59 -9.66
C ALA A 60 -7.83 8.11 -9.62
N LEU A 61 -6.59 8.61 -9.61
CA LEU A 61 -6.30 10.05 -9.70
C LEU A 61 -6.81 10.63 -11.03
N ALA A 62 -6.59 9.95 -12.15
CA ALA A 62 -7.11 10.36 -13.45
C ALA A 62 -8.64 10.41 -13.47
N ALA A 63 -9.32 9.42 -12.86
CA ALA A 63 -10.77 9.41 -12.75
C ALA A 63 -11.29 10.63 -11.96
N VAL A 64 -10.65 10.99 -10.85
CA VAL A 64 -10.99 12.21 -10.10
C VAL A 64 -10.78 13.46 -10.96
N ALA A 65 -9.63 13.59 -11.63
CA ALA A 65 -9.32 14.74 -12.48
C ALA A 65 -10.36 14.92 -13.60
N LEU A 66 -10.68 13.83 -14.30
CA LEU A 66 -11.59 13.84 -15.45
C LEU A 66 -13.06 14.08 -15.05
N THR A 67 -13.48 13.60 -13.88
CA THR A 67 -14.89 13.73 -13.44
C THR A 67 -15.19 15.02 -12.70
N THR A 68 -14.19 15.62 -12.03
CA THR A 68 -14.38 16.83 -11.22
C THR A 68 -13.79 18.10 -11.86
N GLY A 69 -12.97 17.96 -12.90
CA GLY A 69 -12.19 19.06 -13.47
C GLY A 69 -11.01 19.49 -12.59
N MET A 70 -10.69 18.73 -11.53
CA MET A 70 -9.54 19.02 -10.65
C MET A 70 -8.23 18.81 -11.41
N ALA A 71 -7.40 19.85 -11.44
CA ALA A 71 -6.05 19.75 -11.97
C ALA A 71 -5.07 19.27 -10.89
N PHE A 72 -4.41 18.14 -11.15
CA PHE A 72 -3.26 17.71 -10.36
C PHE A 72 -1.96 18.17 -11.01
N ASP A 73 -1.00 18.63 -10.22
CA ASP A 73 0.34 18.91 -10.69
C ASP A 73 1.07 17.60 -11.04
N LEU A 74 1.59 17.48 -12.26
CA LEU A 74 2.23 16.24 -12.72
C LEU A 74 3.50 15.91 -11.95
N VAL A 75 4.24 16.92 -11.49
CA VAL A 75 5.45 16.71 -10.68
C VAL A 75 5.04 16.18 -9.29
N GLY A 76 4.07 16.82 -8.63
CA GLY A 76 3.50 16.36 -7.37
C GLY A 76 2.94 14.94 -7.44
N VAL A 77 2.18 14.61 -8.49
CA VAL A 77 1.68 13.24 -8.75
C VAL A 77 2.83 12.25 -8.90
N THR A 78 3.83 12.57 -9.72
CA THR A 78 4.98 11.67 -9.93
C THR A 78 5.74 11.42 -8.64
N LEU A 79 6.02 12.46 -7.86
CA LEU A 79 6.73 12.36 -6.58
C LEU A 79 5.90 11.60 -5.53
N GLY A 80 4.62 11.93 -5.40
CA GLY A 80 3.71 11.28 -4.45
C GLY A 80 3.53 9.78 -4.74
N LEU A 81 3.30 9.42 -6.01
CA LEU A 81 3.22 8.02 -6.42
C LEU A 81 4.54 7.28 -6.25
N THR A 82 5.69 7.93 -6.47
CA THR A 82 7.01 7.33 -6.25
C THR A 82 7.23 7.02 -4.77
N VAL A 83 6.94 7.97 -3.87
CA VAL A 83 7.02 7.76 -2.41
C VAL A 83 6.10 6.63 -1.97
N SER A 84 4.87 6.61 -2.50
CA SER A 84 3.91 5.56 -2.21
C SER A 84 4.38 4.19 -2.71
N ALA A 85 4.88 4.09 -3.94
CA ALA A 85 5.37 2.83 -4.51
C ALA A 85 6.56 2.25 -3.75
N VAL A 86 7.54 3.10 -3.38
CA VAL A 86 8.72 2.67 -2.63
C VAL A 86 8.36 2.18 -1.24
N SER A 87 7.54 2.94 -0.51
CA SER A 87 7.09 2.54 0.83
C SER A 87 6.24 1.28 0.80
N HIS A 88 5.35 1.15 -0.18
CA HIS A 88 4.54 -0.04 -0.39
C HIS A 88 5.41 -1.28 -0.64
N TYR A 89 6.41 -1.16 -1.53
CA TYR A 89 7.37 -2.23 -1.78
C TYR A 89 8.08 -2.67 -0.49
N ILE A 90 8.55 -1.71 0.32
CA ILE A 90 9.26 -1.99 1.58
C ILE A 90 8.36 -2.74 2.58
N ALA A 91 7.11 -2.30 2.74
CA ALA A 91 6.15 -2.93 3.65
C ALA A 91 5.83 -4.37 3.19
N ASP A 92 5.60 -4.57 1.90
CA ASP A 92 5.29 -5.86 1.30
C ASP A 92 6.42 -6.88 1.38
N ARG A 93 7.66 -6.43 1.61
CA ARG A 93 8.76 -7.33 1.96
C ARG A 93 8.58 -8.02 3.31
N ARG A 94 7.58 -7.63 4.11
CA ARG A 94 7.17 -8.15 5.43
C ARG A 94 8.21 -8.02 6.55
N THR A 95 9.48 -8.28 6.27
CA THR A 95 10.59 -8.21 7.24
C THR A 95 10.78 -6.81 7.82
N PRO A 96 10.78 -5.72 7.02
CA PRO A 96 10.92 -4.37 7.58
C PRO A 96 9.78 -4.04 8.55
N LEU A 97 8.54 -4.37 8.18
CA LEU A 97 7.37 -4.12 9.02
C LEU A 97 7.39 -4.95 10.31
N ARG A 98 7.84 -6.22 10.25
CA ARG A 98 8.06 -7.04 11.45
C ARG A 98 9.07 -6.40 12.40
N VAL A 99 10.22 -5.97 11.88
CA VAL A 99 11.29 -5.32 12.66
C VAL A 99 10.76 -4.05 13.32
N LEU A 100 10.02 -3.23 12.56
CA LEU A 100 9.39 -2.03 13.10
C LEU A 100 8.37 -2.36 14.20
N ALA A 101 7.52 -3.37 14.00
CA ALA A 101 6.54 -3.79 14.98
C ALA A 101 7.21 -4.29 16.28
N ASP A 102 8.28 -5.09 16.18
CA ASP A 102 9.04 -5.55 17.34
C ASP A 102 9.71 -4.37 18.07
N ALA A 103 10.32 -3.43 17.33
CA ALA A 103 10.97 -2.24 17.89
C ALA A 103 9.99 -1.29 18.61
N LEU A 104 8.75 -1.21 18.13
CA LEU A 104 7.68 -0.40 18.72
C LEU A 104 6.83 -1.14 19.77
N GLY A 105 7.24 -2.34 20.19
CA GLY A 105 6.51 -3.13 21.20
C GLY A 105 5.22 -3.78 20.69
N SER A 106 4.92 -3.68 19.40
CA SER A 106 3.74 -4.25 18.73
C SER A 106 3.97 -5.67 18.19
N GLY A 107 5.13 -6.30 18.48
CA GLY A 107 5.47 -7.63 17.97
C GLY A 107 4.45 -8.72 18.33
N ARG A 108 3.86 -8.67 19.54
CA ARG A 108 2.77 -9.59 19.93
C ARG A 108 1.54 -9.41 19.06
N PHE A 109 1.16 -8.16 18.75
CA PHE A 109 0.04 -7.87 17.86
C PHE A 109 0.35 -8.31 16.43
N TYR A 110 1.55 -8.06 15.91
CA TYR A 110 1.98 -8.53 14.59
C TYR A 110 1.77 -10.03 14.39
N ARG A 111 2.01 -10.84 15.43
CA ARG A 111 1.88 -12.30 15.39
C ARG A 111 0.46 -12.81 15.66
N LEU A 112 -0.48 -11.93 16.00
CA LEU A 112 -1.86 -12.30 16.31
C LEU A 112 -2.55 -12.87 15.06
N GLY A 113 -3.15 -14.05 15.20
CA GLY A 113 -3.90 -14.72 14.12
C GLY A 113 -3.02 -15.42 13.07
N ILE A 114 -1.68 -15.39 13.19
CA ILE A 114 -0.83 -16.17 12.28
C ILE A 114 -1.09 -17.67 12.53
N PRO A 115 -1.40 -18.47 11.49
CA PRO A 115 -1.63 -19.90 11.66
C PRO A 115 -0.40 -20.60 12.23
N ARG A 116 -0.64 -21.66 13.00
CA ARG A 116 0.45 -22.47 13.55
C ARG A 116 1.14 -23.22 12.42
N GLU A 117 2.44 -23.46 12.58
CA GLU A 117 3.23 -24.19 11.60
C GLU A 117 2.58 -25.56 11.31
N GLY A 118 2.38 -25.85 10.02
CA GLY A 118 1.74 -27.09 9.55
C GLY A 118 0.23 -27.19 9.83
N ARG A 119 -0.44 -26.10 10.23
CA ARG A 119 -1.89 -26.07 10.46
C ARG A 119 -2.58 -25.02 9.60
N ASP A 120 -3.76 -25.37 9.11
CA ASP A 120 -4.66 -24.46 8.40
C ASP A 120 -5.71 -23.87 9.36
N ASP A 121 -5.24 -23.41 10.52
CA ASP A 121 -6.10 -22.93 11.61
C ASP A 121 -6.25 -21.42 11.64
N ASN A 122 -6.14 -20.78 10.48
CA ASN A 122 -6.44 -19.36 10.31
C ASN A 122 -7.64 -19.16 9.37
N PRO A 123 -8.87 -19.36 9.85
CA PRO A 123 -10.09 -19.10 9.07
C PRO A 123 -10.40 -17.60 8.92
N SER A 124 -9.49 -16.70 9.34
CA SER A 124 -9.78 -15.26 9.42
C SER A 124 -9.20 -14.47 8.24
N LEU A 125 -9.97 -13.48 7.77
CA LEU A 125 -9.61 -12.54 6.71
C LEU A 125 -8.52 -11.51 7.12
N GLY A 126 -7.99 -11.58 8.35
CA GLY A 126 -7.03 -10.58 8.82
C GLY A 126 -6.26 -10.99 10.06
N THR A 127 -4.94 -11.05 9.92
CA THR A 127 -3.98 -11.17 11.03
C THR A 127 -3.57 -9.79 11.54
N GLY A 128 -2.92 -9.72 12.70
CA GLY A 128 -2.33 -8.46 13.15
C GLY A 128 -1.20 -7.97 12.25
N SER A 129 -0.48 -8.87 11.56
CA SER A 129 0.46 -8.49 10.50
C SER A 129 -0.21 -7.82 9.31
N TYR A 130 -1.38 -8.32 8.88
CA TYR A 130 -2.20 -7.68 7.84
C TYR A 130 -2.71 -6.30 8.30
N ALA A 131 -3.20 -6.18 9.54
CA ALA A 131 -3.68 -4.90 10.06
C ALA A 131 -2.57 -3.83 10.10
N LEU A 132 -1.37 -4.21 10.56
CA LEU A 132 -0.21 -3.31 10.56
C LEU A 132 0.21 -2.92 9.15
N ASP A 133 0.18 -3.87 8.21
CA ASP A 133 0.52 -3.66 6.80
C ASP A 133 -0.42 -2.62 6.17
N GLN A 134 -1.72 -2.83 6.27
CA GLN A 134 -2.74 -1.91 5.76
C GLN A 134 -2.62 -0.52 6.41
N SER A 135 -2.42 -0.43 7.73
CA SER A 135 -2.26 0.86 8.41
C SER A 135 -1.00 1.62 7.97
N PHE A 136 0.09 0.90 7.70
CA PHE A 136 1.36 1.49 7.26
C PHE A 136 1.21 2.06 5.85
N HIS A 137 0.54 1.33 4.95
CA HIS A 137 0.22 1.85 3.62
C HIS A 137 -0.62 3.12 3.71
N VAL A 138 -1.68 3.15 4.53
CA VAL A 138 -2.53 4.34 4.71
C VAL A 138 -1.74 5.57 5.17
N LEU A 139 -0.75 5.41 6.06
CA LEU A 139 0.17 6.49 6.43
C LEU A 139 0.90 7.05 5.20
N PHE A 140 1.40 6.19 4.32
CA PHE A 140 2.10 6.64 3.12
C PHE A 140 1.17 7.16 2.02
N LEU A 141 -0.10 6.73 1.98
CA LEU A 141 -1.11 7.38 1.14
C LEU A 141 -1.37 8.82 1.59
N PHE A 142 -1.43 9.05 2.91
CA PHE A 142 -1.54 10.38 3.48
C PHE A 142 -0.33 11.26 3.10
N ILE A 143 0.89 10.75 3.26
CA ILE A 143 2.12 11.46 2.87
C ILE A 143 2.13 11.74 1.36
N ALA A 144 1.78 10.76 0.54
CA ALA A 144 1.71 10.94 -0.91
C ALA A 144 0.69 12.01 -1.31
N ALA A 145 -0.49 12.02 -0.69
CA ALA A 145 -1.50 13.05 -0.92
C ALA A 145 -1.03 14.46 -0.51
N LEU A 146 -0.23 14.58 0.55
CA LEU A 146 0.40 15.86 0.93
C LEU A 146 1.44 16.34 -0.10
N ILE A 147 2.14 15.43 -0.76
CA ILE A 147 3.11 15.76 -1.82
C ILE A 147 2.39 16.18 -3.11
N ILE A 148 1.21 15.61 -3.37
CA ILE A 148 0.39 15.93 -4.55
C ILE A 148 -0.27 17.31 -4.45
N ALA A 149 -0.60 17.75 -3.23
CA ALA A 149 -1.35 18.97 -2.94
C ALA A 149 -0.49 20.23 -2.83
#